data_AF-A0A0Q4KQ27-F1
#
_entry.id   AF-A0A0Q4KQ27-F1
#
_cell.length_a   1.000
_cell.length_b   1.000
_cell.length_c   1.000
_cell.angle_alpha   90.00
_cell.angle_beta   90.00
_cell.angle_gamma   90.00
#
_symmetry.space_group_name_H-M   'P 1'
#
loop_
_entity.id
_entity.type
_entity.pdbx_description
1 polymer ?
#
loop_
_entity_poly.entity_id
_entity_poly.type
_entity_poly.pdbx_seq_one_letter_code
_entity_poly.pdbx_strand_id
1 'polypeptide(L)'
;MTDRLADLQARMDAAAAALDFERARALRDEISLLRGGGDAPDADTSGLTRQQPGAMGLGTSQARYSPPEGWVKPRKPDPMTKGRGRRQ
;
A
#
# COMPACT_ATOMS: atom_id res chain seq x y z
N MET A 1 10.06 -17.67 -17.14
CA MET A 1 9.17 -16.58 -16.69
C MET A 1 9.47 -15.26 -17.38
N THR A 2 10.74 -14.86 -17.51
CA THR A 2 11.19 -13.64 -18.21
C THR A 2 10.73 -13.57 -19.67
N ASP A 3 10.76 -14.70 -20.39
CA ASP A 3 10.39 -14.74 -21.81
C ASP A 3 8.91 -14.40 -22.04
N ARG A 4 8.02 -14.82 -21.12
CA ARG A 4 6.60 -14.51 -21.19
C ARG A 4 6.31 -13.03 -20.90
N LEU A 5 7.09 -12.41 -20.02
CA LEU A 5 6.95 -10.99 -19.72
C LEU A 5 7.44 -10.13 -20.89
N ALA A 6 8.54 -10.53 -21.53
CA ALA A 6 9.08 -9.86 -22.70
C ALA A 6 8.11 -9.94 -23.90
N ASP A 7 7.46 -11.10 -24.11
CA ASP A 7 6.43 -11.24 -25.15
C ASP A 7 5.23 -10.31 -24.91
N LEU A 8 4.72 -10.24 -23.67
CA LEU A 8 3.62 -9.34 -23.32
C LEU A 8 4.00 -7.87 -23.50
N GLN A 9 5.23 -7.49 -23.17
CA GLN A 9 5.75 -6.14 -23.36
C GLN A 9 5.78 -5.77 -24.84
N ALA A 10 6.33 -6.65 -25.70
CA ALA A 10 6.39 -6.43 -27.14
C ALA A 10 4.99 -6.29 -27.77
N ARG A 11 4.03 -7.10 -27.30
CA ARG A 11 2.63 -7.03 -27.75
C ARG A 11 1.93 -5.75 -27.30
N MET A 12 2.24 -5.25 -26.10
CA MET A 12 1.72 -3.98 -25.60
C MET A 12 2.23 -2.81 -26.45
N ASP A 13 3.53 -2.81 -26.78
CA ASP A 13 4.15 -1.76 -27.59
C ASP A 13 3.61 -1.77 -29.03
N ALA A 14 3.38 -2.96 -29.60
CA ALA A 14 2.74 -3.11 -30.91
C ALA A 14 1.29 -2.58 -30.92
N ALA A 15 0.52 -2.83 -29.86
CA ALA A 15 -0.83 -2.29 -29.72
C ALA A 15 -0.83 -0.76 -29.58
N ALA A 16 0.12 -0.20 -28.82
CA ALA A 16 0.28 1.25 -28.70
C ALA A 16 0.67 1.91 -30.02
N ALA A 17 1.55 1.28 -30.82
CA ALA A 17 1.91 1.75 -32.15
C ALA A 17 0.73 1.73 -33.15
N ALA A 18 -0.19 0.78 -32.98
CA ALA A 18 -1.44 0.69 -33.73
C ALA A 18 -2.57 1.60 -33.20
N LEU A 19 -2.29 2.41 -32.17
CA LEU A 19 -3.26 3.27 -31.46
C LEU A 19 -4.42 2.50 -30.79
N ASP A 20 -4.24 1.21 -30.53
CA ASP A 20 -5.18 0.37 -29.79
C ASP A 20 -4.85 0.40 -28.29
N PHE A 21 -5.24 1.50 -27.66
CA PHE A 21 -4.94 1.74 -26.24
C PHE A 21 -5.72 0.83 -25.28
N GLU A 22 -6.90 0.35 -25.68
CA GLU A 22 -7.65 -0.63 -24.87
C GLU A 22 -6.90 -1.95 -24.80
N ARG A 23 -6.37 -2.42 -25.93
CA ARG A 23 -5.53 -3.61 -25.97
C ARG A 23 -4.21 -3.42 -25.21
N ALA A 24 -3.56 -2.28 -25.36
CA ALA A 24 -2.34 -1.96 -24.63
C ALA A 24 -2.58 -1.91 -23.11
N ARG A 25 -3.72 -1.34 -22.67
CA ARG A 25 -4.13 -1.30 -21.26
C ARG A 25 -4.33 -2.70 -20.69
N ALA A 26 -5.07 -3.57 -21.38
CA ALA A 26 -5.30 -4.94 -20.92
C ALA A 26 -3.99 -5.73 -20.75
N LEU A 27 -3.04 -5.56 -21.68
CA LEU A 27 -1.72 -6.19 -21.61
C LEU A 27 -0.89 -5.62 -20.45
N ARG A 28 -0.95 -4.31 -20.18
CA ARG A 28 -0.30 -3.69 -19.01
C ARG A 28 -0.84 -4.23 -17.69
N ASP A 29 -2.14 -4.42 -17.59
CA ASP A 29 -2.78 -4.99 -16.39
C ASP A 29 -2.32 -6.45 -16.20
N GLU A 30 -2.26 -7.24 -17.27
CA GLU A 30 -1.71 -8.61 -17.24
C GLU A 30 -0.23 -8.65 -16.83
N ILE A 31 0.60 -7.75 -17.36
CA ILE A 31 2.01 -7.59 -16.96
C ILE A 31 2.11 -7.23 -15.47
N SER A 32 1.23 -6.36 -14.98
CA SER A 32 1.21 -5.93 -13.57
C SER A 32 0.82 -7.09 -12.65
N LEU A 33 -0.14 -7.92 -13.06
CA LEU A 33 -0.53 -9.13 -12.35
C LEU A 33 0.59 -10.18 -12.35
N LEU A 34 1.34 -10.32 -13.44
CA LEU A 34 2.45 -11.28 -13.54
C LEU A 34 3.71 -10.81 -12.81
N ARG A 35 4.01 -9.50 -12.84
CA ARG A 35 5.08 -8.90 -12.00
C ARG A 35 4.70 -8.93 -10.53
N GLY A 36 3.42 -8.78 -10.21
CA GLY A 36 2.88 -8.75 -8.85
C GLY A 36 2.22 -10.07 -8.42
N GLY A 37 2.53 -11.20 -9.05
CA GLY A 37 1.76 -12.44 -8.91
C GLY A 37 1.85 -13.07 -7.53
N GLY A 38 1.00 -12.65 -6.60
CA GLY A 38 0.74 -13.28 -5.30
C GLY A 38 1.89 -13.11 -4.30
N ASP A 39 1.60 -12.59 -3.11
CA ASP A 39 2.51 -12.59 -1.96
C ASP A 39 3.94 -12.07 -2.27
N ALA A 40 4.15 -10.76 -2.14
CA ALA A 40 5.35 -10.39 -1.43
C ALA A 40 5.08 -10.81 0.04
N PRO A 41 5.68 -11.89 0.59
CA PRO A 41 5.53 -12.20 2.01
C PRO A 41 6.02 -11.05 2.91
N ASP A 42 6.75 -10.10 2.35
CA ASP A 42 7.27 -8.92 3.04
C ASP A 42 6.64 -7.58 2.62
N ALA A 43 5.66 -7.57 1.70
CA ALA A 43 4.82 -6.38 1.56
C ALA A 43 3.69 -6.51 2.56
N ASP A 44 3.89 -5.95 3.75
CA ASP A 44 2.85 -5.79 4.76
C ASP A 44 1.69 -4.96 4.17
N THR A 45 0.71 -5.67 3.61
CA THR A 45 -0.54 -5.08 3.14
C THR A 45 -1.59 -5.02 4.25
N SER A 46 -1.25 -5.45 5.47
CA SER A 46 -2.14 -5.44 6.63
C SER A 46 -2.31 -4.02 7.18
N GLY A 47 -3.06 -3.21 6.43
CA GLY A 47 -3.31 -1.81 6.76
C GLY A 47 -3.61 -0.94 5.55
N LEU A 48 -3.37 -1.44 4.33
CA LEU A 48 -3.66 -0.74 3.09
C LEU A 48 -5.12 -0.98 2.69
N THR A 49 -6.03 -0.17 3.24
CA THR A 49 -7.42 -0.13 2.80
C THR A 49 -7.59 0.84 1.63
N ARG A 50 -8.41 0.45 0.64
CA ARG A 50 -8.73 1.31 -0.51
C ARG A 50 -9.43 2.56 0.01
N GLN A 51 -8.89 3.74 -0.30
CA GLN A 51 -9.50 5.01 0.09
C GLN A 51 -10.88 5.15 -0.55
N GLN A 52 -11.90 5.39 0.28
CA GLN A 52 -13.28 5.59 -0.15
C GLN A 52 -13.57 7.09 -0.30
N PRO A 53 -14.30 7.51 -1.35
CA PRO A 53 -14.75 8.90 -1.48
C PRO A 53 -15.55 9.32 -0.23
N GLY A 54 -15.18 10.44 0.40
CA GLY A 54 -15.76 10.90 1.66
C GLY A 54 -14.97 10.57 2.93
N ALA A 55 -13.95 9.70 2.85
CA ALA A 55 -12.99 9.42 3.93
C ALA A 55 -11.67 10.23 3.81
N MET A 56 -11.61 11.23 2.93
CA MET A 56 -10.44 12.11 2.78
C MET A 56 -10.50 13.27 3.78
N GLY A 57 -10.41 12.96 5.07
CA GLY A 57 -10.22 13.94 6.15
C GLY A 57 -8.77 13.97 6.62
N LEU A 58 -8.31 15.12 7.11
CA LEU A 58 -7.02 15.23 7.78
C LEU A 58 -6.97 14.19 8.92
N GLY A 59 -6.12 13.16 8.79
CA GLY A 59 -5.98 12.07 9.79
C GLY A 59 -6.47 10.68 9.38
N THR A 60 -6.96 10.47 8.15
CA THR A 60 -7.42 9.13 7.69
C THR A 60 -6.30 8.21 7.17
N SER A 61 -5.13 8.77 6.86
CA SER A 61 -3.90 8.01 6.63
C SER A 61 -2.97 8.19 7.83
N GLN A 62 -3.15 7.38 8.87
CA GLN A 62 -2.17 7.26 9.94
C GLN A 62 -1.44 5.93 9.81
N ALA A 63 -0.13 5.99 9.57
CA ALA A 63 0.72 4.82 9.67
C ALA A 63 0.67 4.31 11.12
N ARG A 64 0.24 3.06 11.32
CA ARG A 64 0.30 2.40 12.62
C ARG A 64 1.68 1.79 12.80
N TYR A 65 2.39 2.19 13.85
CA TYR A 65 3.65 1.55 14.22
C TYR A 65 3.38 0.16 14.79
N SER A 66 3.95 -0.88 14.17
CA SER A 66 3.96 -2.24 14.72
C SER A 66 5.27 -2.45 15.49
N PRO A 67 5.24 -2.57 16.83
CA PRO A 67 6.45 -2.84 17.60
C PRO A 67 6.96 -4.28 17.34
N PRO A 68 8.27 -4.52 17.47
CA PRO A 68 8.83 -5.87 17.32
C PRO A 68 8.34 -6.82 18.41
N GLU A 69 8.37 -8.12 18.13
CA GLU A 69 7.98 -9.18 19.07
C GLU A 69 8.74 -9.05 20.41
N GLY A 70 8.02 -9.12 21.52
CA GLY A 70 8.59 -8.96 22.87
C GLY A 70 8.83 -7.51 23.34
N TRP A 71 8.46 -6.49 22.57
CA TRP A 71 8.59 -5.09 23.01
C TRP A 71 7.60 -4.74 24.14
N VAL A 72 8.13 -4.29 25.28
CA VAL A 72 7.34 -3.82 26.42
C VAL A 72 7.40 -2.29 26.50
N LYS A 73 6.24 -1.64 26.41
CA LYS A 73 6.12 -0.18 26.55
C LYS A 73 6.63 0.26 27.92
N PRO A 74 7.53 1.26 28.01
CA PRO A 74 7.98 1.77 29.29
C PRO A 74 6.84 2.44 30.05
N ARG A 75 6.89 2.37 31.39
CA ARG A 75 5.92 3.05 32.25
C ARG A 75 6.01 4.55 32.03
N LYS A 76 4.86 5.22 31.90
CA LYS A 76 4.80 6.69 31.82
C LYS A 76 5.51 7.26 33.07
N PRO A 77 6.48 8.19 32.90
CA PRO A 77 7.09 8.85 34.04
C PRO A 77 6.03 9.63 34.82
N ASP A 78 6.25 9.78 36.13
CA ASP A 78 5.43 10.65 36.94
C ASP A 78 5.46 12.05 36.31
N PRO A 79 4.31 12.67 36.01
CA PRO A 79 4.27 14.00 35.43
C PRO A 79 4.90 15.08 36.32
N MET A 80 5.35 14.77 37.55
CA MET A 80 6.00 15.69 38.49
C MET A 80 5.21 17.00 38.67
N THR A 81 3.90 16.95 38.42
CA THR A 81 3.00 18.08 38.46
C THR A 81 1.91 17.80 39.47
N LYS A 82 1.57 18.82 40.26
CA LYS A 82 0.44 18.77 41.18
C LYS A 82 -0.83 18.79 40.34
N GLY A 83 -1.42 17.62 40.06
CA GLY A 83 -2.58 17.42 39.20
C GLY A 83 -3.77 18.30 39.57
N ARG A 84 -3.78 19.53 39.06
CA ARG A 84 -4.96 20.41 39.11
C ARG A 84 -5.89 19.96 37.99
N GLY A 85 -6.75 18.98 38.29
CA GLY A 85 -7.79 18.53 37.38
C GLY A 85 -8.64 19.72 36.90
N ARG A 86 -8.81 19.84 35.59
CA ARG A 86 -9.75 20.77 34.98
C ARG A 86 -11.15 20.17 35.19
N ARG A 87 -11.96 20.77 36.06
CA ARG A 87 -13.42 20.53 36.07
C ARG A 87 -13.97 21.09 34.76
N GLN A 88 -14.50 20.25 33.88
CA GLN A 88 -15.55 20.56 32.89
C GLN A 88 -16.34 19.29 32.62
#